data_AF-A0A3P5DJZ0-F1
#
_entry.id   AF-A0A3P5DJZ0-F1
#
_cell.length_a   1.000
_cell.length_b   1.000
_cell.length_c   1.000
_cell.angle_alpha   90.00
_cell.angle_beta   90.00
_cell.angle_gamma   90.00
#
_symmetry.space_group_name_H-M   'P 1'
#
loop_
_entity.id
_entity.type
_entity.pdbx_description
1 polymer ?
#
loop_
_entity_poly.entity_id
_entity_poly.type
_entity_poly.pdbx_seq_one_letter_code
_entity_poly.pdbx_strand_id
1 'polypeptide(L)' 'MFSCLNVVVPCYDYTVSVLNLKTGKAQMIEYNDKQLCSGNNEPFFKVKNGNPTVGIHDTSEGKVVVAESALKI' A
#
# COMPACT_ATOMS: atom_id res chain seq x y z
N MET A 1 17.77 -2.21 1.70
CA MET A 1 17.36 -1.32 0.59
C MET A 1 16.44 -2.13 -0.32
N PHE A 2 15.12 -1.98 -0.21
CA PHE A 2 14.13 -2.73 -1.01
C PHE A 2 13.73 -1.87 -2.23
N SER A 3 14.63 -1.79 -3.21
CA SER A 3 14.51 -0.91 -4.40
C SER A 3 13.58 -1.45 -5.50
N CYS A 4 12.78 -2.48 -5.24
CA CYS A 4 12.02 -3.21 -6.27
C CYS A 4 10.51 -3.27 -6.03
N LEU A 5 9.98 -2.48 -5.08
CA LEU A 5 8.55 -2.47 -4.77
C LEU A 5 7.89 -1.25 -5.42
N ASN A 6 7.01 -1.49 -6.39
CA ASN A 6 6.14 -0.43 -6.91
C ASN A 6 4.74 -0.61 -6.33
N VAL A 7 4.20 0.49 -5.81
CA VAL A 7 2.84 0.55 -5.26
C VAL A 7 1.98 1.35 -6.23
N VAL A 8 0.97 0.70 -6.80
CA VAL A 8 0.07 1.30 -7.79
C VAL A 8 -1.31 1.41 -7.16
N VAL A 9 -1.86 2.63 -7.19
CA VAL A 9 -3.18 2.96 -6.64
C VAL A 9 -4.12 3.34 -7.78
N PRO A 10 -4.93 2.41 -8.32
CA PRO A 10 -6.03 2.78 -9.19
C PRO A 10 -7.15 3.46 -8.39
N CYS A 11 -7.43 4.74 -8.69
CA CYS A 11 -8.48 5.54 -8.04
C CYS A 11 -9.91 5.00 -8.21
N TYR A 12 -10.14 3.94 -8.98
CA TYR A 12 -11.48 3.46 -9.29
C TYR A 12 -11.92 2.23 -8.49
N ASP A 13 -10.98 1.47 -7.91
CA ASP A 13 -11.27 0.11 -7.42
C ASP A 13 -10.97 -0.12 -5.94
N TYR A 14 -10.83 0.93 -5.11
CA TYR A 14 -10.60 0.82 -3.65
C TYR A 14 -9.54 -0.24 -3.27
N THR A 15 -8.53 -0.39 -4.12
CA THR A 15 -7.52 -1.44 -3.99
C THR A 15 -6.16 -0.87 -4.37
N VAL A 16 -5.12 -1.28 -3.64
CA VAL A 16 -3.74 -1.01 -3.99
C VAL A 16 -3.09 -2.29 -4.43
N SER A 17 -2.43 -2.24 -5.57
CA SER A 17 -1.58 -3.33 -6.02
C SER A 17 -0.13 -3.04 -5.66
N VAL A 18 0.51 -4.00 -5.00
CA VAL A 18 1.93 -3.97 -4.72
C VAL A 18 2.61 -5.02 -5.60
N LEU A 19 3.51 -4.56 -6.47
CA LEU A 19 4.24 -5.40 -7.39
C LEU A 19 5.69 -5.57 -6.92
N ASN A 20 6.10 -6.82 -6.71
CA ASN A 20 7.50 -7.16 -6.53
C ASN A 20 8.16 -7.31 -7.90
N LEU A 21 8.98 -6.34 -8.31
CA LEU A 21 9.63 -6.36 -9.62
C LEU A 21 10.68 -7.47 -9.77
N LYS A 22 11.23 -7.99 -8.67
CA LYS A 22 12.22 -9.07 -8.72
C LYS A 22 11.59 -10.41 -9.08
N THR A 23 10.35 -10.65 -8.64
CA THR A 23 9.65 -11.93 -8.78
C THR A 23 8.46 -11.88 -9.72
N GLY A 24 8.00 -10.68 -10.09
CA GLY A 24 6.77 -10.47 -10.87
C GLY A 24 5.48 -10.74 -10.06
N LYS A 25 5.57 -11.10 -8.78
CA LYS A 25 4.40 -11.37 -7.95
C LYS A 25 3.73 -10.07 -7.54
N ALA A 26 2.41 -10.04 -7.70
CA ALA A 26 1.55 -8.96 -7.22
C ALA A 26 0.77 -9.41 -5.99
N GLN A 27 0.53 -8.48 -5.07
CA GLN A 27 -0.43 -8.62 -3.99
C GLN A 27 -1.38 -7.43 -4.01
N MET A 28 -2.65 -7.67 -3.70
CA MET A 28 -3.64 -6.62 -3.52
C MET A 28 -3.82 -6.31 -2.03
N ILE A 29 -4.02 -5.04 -1.73
CA ILE A 29 -4.36 -4.53 -0.41
C ILE A 29 -5.70 -3.80 -0.56
N GLU A 30 -6.70 -4.26 0.18
CA GLU A 30 -8.01 -3.63 0.21
C GLU A 30 -8.02 -2.48 1.21
N TYR A 31 -8.70 -1.41 0.83
CA TYR A 31 -8.94 -0.28 1.72
C TYR A 31 -10.11 -0.60 2.65
N ASN A 32 -9.96 -0.24 3.92
CA ASN A 32 -11.08 -0.34 4.85
C ASN A 32 -12.12 0.78 4.66
N ASP A 33 -11.77 1.84 3.92
CA ASP A 33 -12.63 3.02 3.73
C ASP A 33 -12.81 3.36 2.24
N LYS A 34 -14.06 3.69 1.86
CA LYS A 34 -14.49 4.00 0.49
C LYS A 34 -14.25 5.47 0.10
N GLN A 35 -13.58 6.26 0.94
CA GLN A 35 -13.53 7.72 0.75
C GLN A 35 -12.44 8.25 -0.18
N LEU A 36 -11.50 7.43 -0.66
CA LEU A 36 -10.25 7.98 -1.19
C LEU A 36 -10.13 7.98 -2.71
N CYS A 37 -10.87 8.90 -3.34
CA CYS A 37 -10.57 9.37 -4.70
C CYS A 37 -10.07 10.83 -4.74
N SER A 38 -10.07 11.54 -3.60
CA SER A 38 -9.69 12.96 -3.53
C SER A 38 -8.43 13.24 -2.70
N GLY A 39 -7.73 12.20 -2.24
CA GLY A 39 -6.64 12.33 -1.29
C GLY A 39 -5.24 12.10 -1.86
N ASN A 40 -4.26 12.82 -1.33
CA ASN A 40 -2.84 12.51 -1.54
C ASN A 40 -2.51 11.23 -0.78
N ASN A 41 -2.55 10.08 -1.46
CA ASN A 41 -2.21 8.80 -0.86
C ASN A 41 -0.69 8.55 -0.92
N GLU A 42 -0.07 8.25 0.22
CA GLU A 42 1.36 7.99 0.32
C GLU A 42 1.61 6.51 0.66
N PRO A 43 2.17 5.71 -0.27
CA PRO A 43 2.52 4.33 0.02
C PRO A 43 3.73 4.25 0.96
N PHE A 44 3.74 3.25 1.83
CA PHE A 44 4.87 2.99 2.74
C PHE A 44 5.23 1.51 2.83
N PHE A 45 6.48 1.27 3.23
CA PHE A 45 7.01 -0.04 3.61
C PHE A 45 7.66 0.06 4.99
N LYS A 46 7.37 -0.89 5.88
CA LYS A 46 8.00 -0.99 7.20
C LYS A 46 8.17 -2.45 7.62
N VAL A 47 8.97 -2.69 8.65
CA VAL A 47 9.09 -4.01 9.29
C VAL A 47 8.37 -3.94 10.63
N LYS A 48 7.35 -4.78 10.83
CA LYS A 48 6.56 -4.88 12.07
C LYS A 48 6.79 -6.24 12.68
N ASN A 49 7.42 -6.30 13.86
CA ASN A 49 7.78 -7.56 14.55
C ASN A 49 8.54 -8.55 13.65
N GLY A 50 9.50 -8.05 12.86
CA GLY A 50 10.27 -8.87 11.92
C GLY A 50 9.58 -9.17 10.58
N ASN A 51 8.28 -8.85 10.44
CA ASN A 51 7.53 -9.09 9.22
C ASN A 51 7.51 -7.85 8.32
N PRO A 52 7.99 -7.94 7.07
CA PRO A 52 7.82 -6.88 6.08
C PRO A 52 6.34 -6.58 5.88
N THR A 53 5.99 -5.31 5.95
CA THR A 53 4.62 -4.81 5.94
C THR A 53 4.56 -3.64 4.98
N VAL A 54 3.49 -3.58 4.21
CA VAL A 54 3.21 -2.50 3.27
C VAL A 54 1.86 -1.89 3.60
N GLY A 55 1.70 -0.62 3.28
CA GLY A 55 0.43 0.04 3.50
C GLY A 55 0.37 1.39 2.81
N ILE A 56 -0.75 2.06 3.03
CA ILE A 56 -1.04 3.39 2.50
C ILE A 56 -1.38 4.32 3.65
N HIS A 57 -0.80 5.52 3.62
CA HIS A 57 -1.32 6.64 4.36
C HIS A 57 -2.27 7.45 3.49
N ASP A 58 -3.44 7.76 4.02
CA ASP A 58 -4.17 8.95 3.60
C ASP A 58 -3.45 10.17 4.21
N THR A 59 -3.25 11.23 3.43
CA THR A 59 -2.66 12.49 3.90
C THR A 59 -3.60 13.69 3.72
N SER A 60 -4.87 13.45 3.36
CA SER A 60 -5.88 14.49 3.08
C SER A 60 -6.21 15.33 4.30
N GLU A 61 -6.44 14.67 5.45
CA GLU A 61 -6.82 15.33 6.72
C GLU A 61 -5.76 15.13 7.82
N GLY A 62 -4.60 14.59 7.45
CA GLY A 62 -3.54 14.14 8.35
C GLY A 62 -3.06 12.74 7.97
N LYS A 63 -1.87 12.34 8.44
CA LYS A 63 -1.23 11.08 8.06
C LYS A 63 -1.85 9.89 8.81
N VAL A 64 -2.84 9.24 8.20
CA VAL A 64 -3.60 8.12 8.79
C VAL A 64 -3.39 6.85 7.96
N VAL A 65 -3.16 5.71 8.62
CA VAL A 65 -3.04 4.41 7.94
C VAL A 65 -4.43 3.91 7.57
N VAL A 66 -4.71 3.82 6.27
CA VAL A 66 -6.02 3.41 5.73
C VAL A 66 -6.02 1.99 5.16
N ALA A 67 -4.84 1.45 4.89
CA ALA A 67 -4.65 0.08 4.45
C ALA A 67 -3.27 -0.43 4.91
N GLU A 68 -3.21 -1.64 5.44
CA GLU A 68 -1.96 -2.29 5.87
C GLU A 68 -2.08 -3.80 5.66
N SER A 69 -1.03 -4.42 5.11
CA SER A 69 -0.95 -5.87 4.96
C SER A 69 0.48 -6.35 5.09
N ALA A 70 0.64 -7.54 5.68
CA ALA A 70 1.91 -8.25 5.64
C ALA A 70 2.27 -8.52 4.17
N LEU A 71 3.52 -8.25 3.82
CA LEU A 71 4.02 -8.42 2.47
C LEU A 71 4.12 -9.92 2.14
N LYS A 72 3.32 -10.36 1.17
CA LYS A 72 3.27 -11.74 0.67
C LYS A 72 4.09 -11.81 -0.63
N ILE A 73 5.38 -12.12 -0.54
CA ILE A 73 6.28 -12.34 -1.70
C ILE A 73 6.70 -13.80 -1.73
#